data_AF-A0A1M4ZD23-F1
#
_entry.id   AF-A0A1M4ZD23-F1
#
_cell.length_a   1.000
_cell.length_b   1.000
_cell.length_c   1.000
_cell.angle_alpha   90.00
_cell.angle_beta   90.00
_cell.angle_gamma   90.00
#
_symmetry.space_group_name_H-M   'P 1'
#
loop_
_entity.id
_entity.type
_entity.pdbx_description
1 polymer ?
#
loop_
_entity_poly.entity_id
_entity_poly.type
_entity_poly.pdbx_seq_one_letter_code
_entity_poly.pdbx_strand_id
1 'polypeptide(L)'
;MRQRHQKEYFFYSLNGIDKKIIIEDVEVYPEGLGAIESSFDGIIIDIGGRTTDIAEIENMKVKNPFSLPAGTMNLYSDFIKVINDKHSLDLKINDVDRILRNGLKIYGEEKDISFALEVFREYVEKIISELQINYSIKTHDIKLTGGGAVLLAKAFLKRLPNAEIVDNPFFANAIGFKKVGESIWL
;
A
#
# COMPACT_ATOMS: atom_id res chain seq x y z
N MET A 1 -7.66 -15.34 -13.70
CA MET A 1 -8.32 -16.65 -13.93
C MET A 1 -9.80 -16.36 -14.10
N ARG A 2 -10.38 -16.59 -15.29
CA ARG A 2 -11.80 -16.32 -15.52
C ARG A 2 -12.66 -17.34 -14.79
N GLN A 3 -13.45 -16.91 -13.83
CA GLN A 3 -14.47 -17.74 -13.21
C GLN A 3 -15.83 -17.25 -13.66
N ARG A 4 -16.60 -18.11 -14.36
CA ARG A 4 -18.01 -17.83 -14.62
C ARG A 4 -18.77 -18.07 -13.32
N HIS A 5 -19.07 -17.00 -12.60
CA HIS A 5 -19.94 -17.04 -11.44
C HIS A 5 -21.41 -17.05 -11.85
N GLN A 6 -22.26 -17.60 -11.00
CA GLN A 6 -23.72 -17.47 -11.11
C GLN A 6 -24.08 -15.98 -10.95
N LYS A 7 -25.08 -15.47 -11.69
CA LYS A 7 -25.52 -14.07 -11.55
C LYS A 7 -25.86 -13.77 -10.09
N GLU A 8 -25.20 -12.76 -9.52
CA GLU A 8 -25.47 -12.30 -8.16
C GLU A 8 -26.24 -10.97 -8.18
N TYR A 9 -27.19 -10.85 -7.25
CA TYR A 9 -28.08 -9.70 -7.15
C TYR A 9 -27.93 -9.04 -5.79
N PHE A 10 -27.65 -7.75 -5.79
CA PHE A 10 -27.55 -6.94 -4.58
C PHE A 10 -28.56 -5.81 -4.64
N PHE A 11 -29.34 -5.68 -3.57
CA PHE A 11 -30.35 -4.64 -3.41
C PHE A 11 -29.99 -3.80 -2.19
N TYR A 12 -29.93 -2.48 -2.35
CA TYR A 12 -29.65 -1.55 -1.25
C TYR A 12 -30.28 -0.19 -1.53
N SER A 13 -30.52 0.58 -0.48
CA SER A 13 -30.95 1.98 -0.59
C SER A 13 -29.79 2.87 -0.19
N LEU A 14 -29.44 3.84 -1.05
CA LEU A 14 -28.41 4.84 -0.78
C LEU A 14 -29.04 6.22 -0.90
N ASN A 15 -29.04 6.98 0.21
CA ASN A 15 -29.70 8.29 0.30
C ASN A 15 -31.17 8.27 -0.13
N GLY A 16 -31.90 7.19 0.22
CA GLY A 16 -33.31 7.01 -0.13
C GLY A 16 -33.57 6.60 -1.59
N ILE A 17 -32.52 6.35 -2.37
CA ILE A 17 -32.63 5.84 -3.74
C ILE A 17 -32.32 4.35 -3.74
N ASP A 18 -33.30 3.55 -4.13
CA ASP A 18 -33.13 2.12 -4.28
C ASP A 18 -32.25 1.80 -5.50
N LYS A 19 -31.26 0.96 -5.26
CA LYS A 19 -30.27 0.52 -6.23
C LYS A 19 -30.29 -0.99 -6.32
N LYS A 20 -30.19 -1.48 -7.55
CA LYS A 20 -29.99 -2.89 -7.88
C LYS A 20 -28.64 -3.00 -8.59
N ILE A 21 -27.69 -3.69 -7.98
CA ILE A 21 -26.44 -4.10 -8.63
C ILE A 21 -26.60 -5.55 -9.07
N ILE A 22 -26.22 -5.82 -10.31
CA ILE A 22 -26.19 -7.16 -10.90
C ILE A 22 -24.75 -7.41 -11.33
N ILE A 23 -24.13 -8.47 -10.80
CA ILE A 23 -22.80 -8.90 -11.22
C ILE A 23 -22.99 -10.15 -12.10
N GLU A 24 -22.68 -10.02 -13.39
CA GLU A 24 -22.85 -11.10 -14.38
C GLU A 24 -21.55 -11.86 -14.67
N ASP A 25 -20.43 -11.17 -14.65
CA ASP A 25 -19.09 -11.70 -14.89
C ASP A 25 -18.08 -11.01 -13.96
N VAL A 26 -17.01 -11.73 -13.60
CA VAL A 26 -15.88 -11.23 -12.81
C VAL A 26 -14.58 -11.74 -13.41
N GLU A 27 -13.58 -10.88 -13.48
CA GLU A 27 -12.20 -11.24 -13.77
C GLU A 27 -11.31 -10.85 -12.59
N VAL A 28 -10.40 -11.75 -12.23
CA VAL A 28 -9.48 -11.57 -11.11
C VAL A 28 -8.05 -11.55 -11.61
N TYR A 29 -7.34 -10.51 -11.22
CA TYR A 29 -5.94 -10.26 -11.55
C TYR A 29 -5.12 -10.07 -10.26
N PRO A 30 -3.84 -10.49 -10.25
CA PRO A 30 -2.92 -10.18 -9.17
C PRO A 30 -2.83 -8.69 -8.86
N GLU A 31 -2.77 -8.35 -7.58
CA GLU A 31 -2.48 -7.00 -7.09
C GLU A 31 -1.10 -6.52 -7.58
N GLY A 32 -0.95 -5.23 -7.82
CA GLY A 32 0.24 -4.63 -8.43
C GLY A 32 0.20 -4.58 -9.97
N LEU A 33 -0.35 -5.59 -10.65
CA LEU A 33 -0.41 -5.57 -12.12
C LEU A 33 -1.26 -4.43 -12.70
N GLY A 34 -2.32 -4.03 -12.00
CA GLY A 34 -3.14 -2.90 -12.42
C GLY A 34 -2.42 -1.55 -12.26
N ALA A 35 -1.38 -1.50 -11.42
CA ALA A 35 -0.65 -0.28 -11.11
C ALA A 35 0.50 0.03 -12.09
N ILE A 36 0.80 -0.86 -13.03
CA ILE A 36 1.95 -0.74 -13.93
C ILE A 36 1.54 -0.67 -15.39
N GLU A 37 2.43 -0.09 -16.19
CA GLU A 37 2.37 -0.13 -17.64
C GLU A 37 2.74 -1.51 -18.19
N SER A 38 2.20 -1.87 -19.36
CA SER A 38 2.36 -3.20 -19.94
C SER A 38 3.80 -3.55 -20.34
N SER A 39 4.66 -2.54 -20.48
CA SER A 39 6.08 -2.67 -20.81
C SER A 39 6.98 -2.80 -19.58
N PHE A 40 6.43 -2.71 -18.37
CA PHE A 40 7.22 -2.76 -17.16
C PHE A 40 7.70 -4.19 -16.87
N ASP A 41 9.03 -4.34 -16.84
CA ASP A 41 9.73 -5.50 -16.30
C ASP A 41 10.58 -5.03 -15.13
N GLY A 42 10.40 -5.62 -13.95
CA GLY A 42 11.01 -5.12 -12.72
C GLY A 42 10.34 -5.65 -11.46
N ILE A 43 10.47 -4.95 -10.34
CA ILE A 43 9.89 -5.35 -9.06
C ILE A 43 8.80 -4.36 -8.68
N ILE A 44 7.62 -4.87 -8.33
CA ILE A 44 6.55 -4.08 -7.72
C ILE A 44 6.48 -4.34 -6.23
N ILE A 45 6.29 -3.27 -5.47
CA ILE A 45 6.10 -3.27 -4.02
C ILE A 45 4.80 -2.50 -3.73
N ASP A 46 3.75 -3.21 -3.34
CA ASP A 46 2.48 -2.64 -2.90
C ASP A 46 2.44 -2.56 -1.37
N ILE A 47 2.51 -1.34 -0.82
CA ILE A 47 2.50 -1.12 0.62
C ILE A 47 1.07 -0.76 1.06
N GLY A 48 0.35 -1.79 1.50
CA GLY A 48 -1.04 -1.69 1.93
C GLY A 48 -1.23 -1.29 3.41
N GLY A 49 -2.47 -1.43 3.86
CA GLY A 49 -2.84 -1.20 5.25
C GLY A 49 -2.29 -2.26 6.21
N ARG A 50 -2.36 -3.53 5.82
CA ARG A 50 -2.00 -4.68 6.68
C ARG A 50 -0.86 -5.53 6.13
N THR A 51 -0.68 -5.52 4.81
CA THR A 51 0.35 -6.29 4.11
C THR A 51 1.24 -5.37 3.29
N THR A 52 2.43 -5.86 2.98
CA THR A 52 3.25 -5.33 1.89
C THR A 52 3.48 -6.47 0.92
N ASP A 53 2.95 -6.33 -0.28
CA ASP A 53 2.97 -7.36 -1.32
C ASP A 53 4.04 -7.02 -2.35
N ILE A 54 4.86 -8.01 -2.70
CA ILE A 54 6.06 -7.84 -3.52
C ILE A 54 6.06 -8.91 -4.60
N ALA A 55 6.39 -8.50 -5.83
CA ALA A 55 6.52 -9.42 -6.93
C ALA A 55 7.52 -8.91 -7.96
N GLU A 56 8.19 -9.84 -8.62
CA GLU A 56 8.90 -9.57 -9.87
C GLU A 56 7.92 -9.69 -11.03
N ILE A 57 7.99 -8.76 -11.97
CA ILE A 57 7.16 -8.72 -13.18
C ILE A 57 8.08 -8.94 -14.37
N GLU A 58 7.72 -9.93 -15.18
CA GLU A 58 8.41 -10.25 -16.43
C GLU A 58 7.36 -10.55 -17.51
N ASN A 59 7.30 -9.74 -18.56
CA ASN A 59 6.35 -9.89 -19.67
C ASN A 59 4.90 -10.02 -19.17
N MET A 60 4.47 -9.12 -18.28
CA MET A 60 3.15 -9.12 -17.63
C MET A 60 2.83 -10.37 -16.79
N LYS A 61 3.83 -11.17 -16.43
CA LYS A 61 3.68 -12.31 -15.53
C LYS A 61 4.29 -12.00 -14.17
N VAL A 62 3.55 -12.36 -13.13
CA VAL A 62 4.03 -12.33 -11.75
C VAL A 62 4.99 -13.50 -11.51
N LYS A 63 6.16 -13.17 -10.98
CA LYS A 63 7.24 -14.09 -10.60
C LYS A 63 7.58 -13.86 -9.14
N ASN A 64 7.97 -14.95 -8.47
CA ASN A 64 8.47 -14.92 -7.10
C ASN A 64 7.60 -14.06 -6.14
N PRO A 65 6.27 -14.26 -6.04
CA PRO A 65 5.43 -13.43 -5.18
C PRO A 65 5.77 -13.66 -3.71
N PHE A 66 5.84 -12.56 -2.95
CA PHE A 66 6.13 -12.56 -1.53
C PHE A 66 5.27 -11.52 -0.82
N SER A 67 4.69 -11.89 0.33
CA SER A 67 3.83 -10.99 1.11
C SER A 67 4.35 -10.91 2.53
N LEU A 68 4.62 -9.69 2.97
CA LEU A 68 4.95 -9.39 4.36
C LEU A 68 3.65 -9.09 5.12
N PRO A 69 3.37 -9.74 6.27
CA PRO A 69 2.21 -9.44 7.11
C PRO A 69 2.45 -8.17 7.94
N ALA A 70 2.88 -7.10 7.27
CA ALA A 70 3.17 -5.80 7.87
C ALA A 70 2.84 -4.69 6.86
N GLY A 71 1.88 -3.84 7.19
CA GLY A 71 1.50 -2.66 6.43
C GLY A 71 1.57 -1.38 7.25
N THR A 72 1.01 -0.30 6.70
CA THR A 72 0.97 1.02 7.35
C THR A 72 0.24 1.03 8.69
N MET A 73 -0.76 0.17 8.91
CA MET A 73 -1.47 0.07 10.20
C MET A 73 -0.55 -0.45 11.31
N ASN A 74 0.33 -1.40 11.00
CA ASN A 74 1.32 -1.91 11.95
C ASN A 74 2.29 -0.80 12.34
N LEU A 75 2.82 -0.10 11.35
CA LEU A 75 3.70 1.05 11.54
C LEU A 75 3.06 2.14 12.42
N TYR A 76 1.80 2.48 12.16
CA TYR A 76 1.05 3.47 12.94
C TYR A 76 0.82 3.01 14.38
N SER A 77 0.52 1.72 14.57
CA SER A 77 0.39 1.14 15.90
C SER A 77 1.70 1.24 16.69
N ASP A 78 2.83 0.91 16.07
CA ASP A 78 4.15 0.95 16.70
C ASP A 78 4.56 2.40 17.04
N PHE A 79 4.32 3.35 16.13
CA PHE A 79 4.55 4.77 16.36
C PHE A 79 3.76 5.29 17.59
N ILE A 80 2.46 4.99 17.66
CA ILE A 80 1.60 5.40 18.78
C ILE A 80 2.04 4.74 20.08
N LYS A 81 2.37 3.44 20.05
CA LYS A 81 2.83 2.70 21.21
C LYS A 81 4.07 3.37 21.81
N VAL A 82 5.07 3.66 20.98
CA VAL A 82 6.32 4.31 21.42
C VAL A 82 6.06 5.67 22.07
N ILE A 83 5.13 6.47 21.54
CA ILE A 83 4.74 7.76 22.14
C ILE A 83 4.00 7.56 23.48
N ASN A 84 3.00 6.68 23.51
CA ASN A 84 2.21 6.40 24.70
C ASN A 84 3.09 5.88 25.84
N ASP A 85 4.01 4.96 25.55
CA ASP A 85 4.94 4.40 26.54
C ASP A 85 5.85 5.48 27.14
N LYS A 86 6.35 6.42 26.32
CA LYS A 86 7.24 7.50 26.79
C LYS A 86 6.52 8.56 27.60
N HIS A 87 5.29 8.91 27.22
CA HIS A 87 4.57 10.06 27.76
C HIS A 87 3.36 9.69 28.63
N SER A 88 3.10 8.39 28.83
CA SER A 88 1.94 7.88 29.58
C SER A 88 0.61 8.43 29.04
N LEU A 89 0.41 8.32 27.73
CA LEU A 89 -0.79 8.79 27.01
C LEU A 89 -1.67 7.62 26.54
N ASP A 90 -2.88 7.93 26.06
CA ASP A 90 -3.79 6.96 25.42
C ASP A 90 -4.16 7.37 23.98
N LEU A 91 -3.14 7.77 23.20
CA LEU A 91 -3.32 8.10 21.78
C LEU A 91 -3.73 6.86 20.99
N LYS A 92 -4.48 7.05 19.89
CA LYS A 92 -4.95 5.99 18.99
C LYS A 92 -4.35 6.15 17.60
N ILE A 93 -4.50 5.13 16.75
CA ILE A 93 -4.02 5.16 15.34
C ILE A 93 -4.56 6.38 14.58
N ASN A 94 -5.81 6.78 14.83
CA ASN A 94 -6.42 7.95 14.18
C ASN A 94 -5.74 9.29 14.58
N ASP A 95 -4.91 9.31 15.62
CA ASP A 95 -4.12 10.48 15.99
C ASP A 95 -2.83 10.64 15.17
N VAL A 96 -2.37 9.60 14.47
CA VAL A 96 -1.07 9.60 13.78
C VAL A 96 -0.96 10.75 12.78
N ASP A 97 -1.94 10.89 11.88
CA ASP A 97 -1.90 11.94 10.86
C ASP A 97 -1.86 13.35 11.47
N ARG A 98 -2.61 13.56 12.57
CA ARG A 98 -2.60 14.83 13.31
C ARG A 98 -1.23 15.09 13.92
N ILE A 99 -0.61 14.07 14.52
CA ILE A 99 0.71 14.19 15.18
C ILE A 99 1.83 14.41 14.16
N LEU A 100 1.82 13.67 13.04
CA LEU A 100 2.83 13.83 11.98
C LEU A 100 2.75 15.21 11.31
N ARG A 101 1.55 15.78 11.18
CA ARG A 101 1.35 17.10 10.56
C ARG A 101 1.61 18.26 11.51
N ASN A 102 1.13 18.15 12.75
CA ASN A 102 1.05 19.29 13.68
C ASN A 102 1.99 19.15 14.89
N GLY A 103 2.70 18.03 15.01
CA GLY A 103 3.46 17.66 16.20
C GLY A 103 2.59 17.18 17.36
N LEU A 104 3.25 16.77 18.44
CA LEU A 104 2.62 16.40 19.70
C LEU A 104 2.70 17.56 20.70
N LYS A 105 1.54 17.94 21.27
CA LYS A 105 1.46 18.90 22.38
C LYS A 105 0.88 18.23 23.62
N ILE A 106 1.53 18.41 24.77
CA ILE A 106 1.05 17.92 26.07
C ILE A 106 0.93 19.14 26.98
N TYR A 107 -0.29 19.40 27.48
CA TYR A 107 -0.63 20.62 28.24
C TYR A 107 -0.19 21.93 27.56
N GLY A 108 -0.26 21.98 26.23
CA GLY A 108 0.11 23.16 25.44
C GLY A 108 1.59 23.23 25.07
N GLU A 109 2.45 22.39 25.65
CA GLU A 109 3.88 22.35 25.33
C GLU A 109 4.19 21.37 24.21
N GLU A 110 4.99 21.79 23.24
CA GLU A 110 5.52 20.93 22.18
C GLU A 110 6.47 19.88 22.75
N LYS A 111 6.35 18.64 22.24
CA LYS A 111 7.20 17.52 22.62
C LYS A 111 7.94 17.01 21.40
N ASP A 112 9.23 16.69 21.62
CA ASP A 112 10.04 16.02 20.62
C ASP A 112 9.47 14.63 20.32
N ILE A 113 9.21 14.34 19.04
CA ILE A 113 8.73 13.05 18.55
C ILE A 113 9.79 12.31 17.72
N SER A 114 11.02 12.82 17.65
CA SER A 114 12.08 12.24 16.79
C SER A 114 12.32 10.76 17.10
N PHE A 115 12.28 10.38 18.38
CA PHE A 115 12.40 8.99 18.83
C PHE A 115 11.31 8.05 18.25
N ALA A 116 10.10 8.55 18.03
CA ALA A 116 9.00 7.76 17.46
C ALA A 116 9.10 7.68 15.93
N LEU A 117 9.66 8.71 15.28
CA LEU A 117 9.90 8.70 13.83
C LEU A 117 10.91 7.63 13.40
N GLU A 118 11.76 7.16 14.32
CA GLU A 118 12.69 6.04 14.08
C GLU A 118 11.97 4.75 13.65
N VAL A 119 10.74 4.51 14.11
CA VAL A 119 9.94 3.34 13.73
C VAL A 119 9.69 3.30 12.21
N PHE A 120 9.49 4.46 11.57
CA PHE A 120 9.32 4.55 10.11
C PHE A 120 10.61 4.15 9.39
N ARG A 121 11.75 4.54 9.96
CA ARG A 121 13.07 4.21 9.41
C ARG A 121 13.30 2.71 9.47
N GLU A 122 13.06 2.10 10.63
CA GLU A 122 13.23 0.66 10.87
C GLU A 122 12.29 -0.18 10.00
N TYR A 123 11.04 0.26 9.83
CA TYR A 123 10.08 -0.41 8.95
C TYR A 123 10.57 -0.48 7.50
N VAL A 124 11.10 0.62 6.98
CA VAL A 124 11.65 0.66 5.61
C VAL A 124 12.90 -0.19 5.48
N GLU A 125 13.81 -0.16 6.47
CA GLU A 125 15.00 -1.02 6.47
C GLU A 125 14.62 -2.50 6.49
N LYS A 126 13.60 -2.88 7.25
CA LYS A 126 13.07 -4.25 7.28
C LYS A 126 12.59 -4.68 5.89
N ILE A 127 11.77 -3.89 5.22
CA ILE A 127 11.29 -4.22 3.87
C ILE A 127 12.46 -4.33 2.89
N ILE A 128 13.42 -3.41 2.94
CA ILE A 128 14.60 -3.45 2.06
C ILE A 128 15.47 -4.68 2.34
N SER A 129 15.62 -5.09 3.59
CA SER A 129 16.37 -6.31 3.94
C SER A 129 15.70 -7.54 3.35
N GLU A 130 14.38 -7.66 3.47
CA GLU A 130 13.60 -8.75 2.88
C GLU A 130 13.70 -8.75 1.35
N LEU A 131 13.65 -7.57 0.73
CA LEU A 131 13.83 -7.40 -0.70
C LEU A 131 15.20 -7.89 -1.17
N GLN A 132 16.28 -7.55 -0.46
CA GLN A 132 17.64 -7.98 -0.79
C GLN A 132 17.85 -9.49 -0.69
N ILE A 133 17.10 -10.16 0.19
CA ILE A 133 17.15 -11.61 0.37
C ILE A 133 16.43 -12.31 -0.79
N ASN A 134 15.26 -11.78 -1.19
CA ASN A 134 14.36 -12.47 -2.10
C ASN A 134 14.52 -12.05 -3.57
N TYR A 135 15.14 -10.89 -3.85
CA TYR A 135 15.22 -10.34 -5.21
C TYR A 135 16.57 -9.66 -5.52
N SER A 136 16.92 -9.65 -6.79
CA SER A 136 18.08 -8.92 -7.33
C SER A 136 17.76 -7.43 -7.50
N ILE A 137 17.47 -6.73 -6.40
CA ILE A 137 16.98 -5.34 -6.42
C ILE A 137 17.96 -4.31 -7.01
N LYS A 138 19.23 -4.66 -7.20
CA LYS A 138 20.24 -3.78 -7.81
C LYS A 138 20.20 -3.79 -9.34
N THR A 139 19.52 -4.75 -9.95
CA THR A 139 19.51 -4.98 -11.41
C THR A 139 18.12 -4.88 -12.02
N HIS A 140 17.11 -4.48 -11.23
CA HIS A 140 15.72 -4.34 -11.67
C HIS A 140 15.23 -2.94 -11.35
N ASP A 141 14.39 -2.37 -12.21
CA ASP A 141 13.63 -1.17 -11.85
C ASP A 141 12.58 -1.53 -10.79
N ILE A 142 12.27 -0.58 -9.90
CA ILE A 142 11.37 -0.81 -8.76
C ILE A 142 10.20 0.17 -8.81
N LYS A 143 8.97 -0.34 -8.73
CA LYS A 143 7.75 0.48 -8.62
C LYS A 143 7.11 0.31 -7.24
N LEU A 144 6.91 1.42 -6.55
CA LEU A 144 6.20 1.48 -5.27
C LEU A 144 4.75 1.92 -5.51
N THR A 145 3.79 1.16 -4.98
CA THR A 145 2.36 1.46 -5.06
C THR A 145 1.66 1.25 -3.71
N GLY A 146 0.37 1.52 -3.63
CA GLY A 146 -0.41 1.44 -2.41
C GLY A 146 -0.35 2.73 -1.56
N GLY A 147 -1.18 2.78 -0.51
CA GLY A 147 -1.25 3.96 0.35
C GLY A 147 0.05 4.25 1.11
N GLY A 148 0.82 3.22 1.45
CA GLY A 148 2.10 3.35 2.13
C GLY A 148 3.24 3.85 1.26
N ALA A 149 3.15 3.74 -0.08
CA ALA A 149 4.18 4.26 -0.99
C ALA A 149 4.36 5.77 -0.86
N VAL A 150 3.25 6.52 -0.71
CA VAL A 150 3.31 7.98 -0.52
C VAL A 150 3.90 8.33 0.85
N LEU A 151 3.45 7.64 1.89
CA LEU A 151 3.90 7.85 3.27
C LEU A 151 5.42 7.63 3.41
N LEU A 152 5.95 6.60 2.76
CA LEU A 152 7.33 6.15 2.92
C LEU A 152 8.24 6.54 1.75
N ALA A 153 7.71 7.31 0.80
CA ALA A 153 8.38 7.78 -0.41
C ALA A 153 9.83 8.20 -0.19
N LYS A 154 10.04 9.21 0.67
CA LYS A 154 11.36 9.78 0.95
C LYS A 154 12.34 8.75 1.50
N ALA A 155 11.86 7.83 2.32
CA ALA A 155 12.69 6.83 2.98
C ALA A 155 13.10 5.70 2.02
N PHE A 156 12.21 5.29 1.11
CA PHE A 156 12.52 4.32 0.06
C PHE A 156 13.43 4.90 -1.01
N LEU A 157 13.07 6.05 -1.60
CA LEU A 157 13.82 6.67 -2.71
C LEU A 157 15.25 7.06 -2.32
N LYS A 158 15.50 7.35 -1.04
CA LYS A 158 16.87 7.60 -0.53
C LYS A 158 17.76 6.35 -0.57
N ARG A 159 17.17 5.15 -0.45
CA ARG A 159 17.89 3.87 -0.29
C ARG A 159 17.87 3.02 -1.55
N LEU A 160 16.80 3.15 -2.34
CA LEU A 160 16.60 2.48 -3.62
C LEU A 160 16.55 3.56 -4.70
N PRO A 161 17.71 3.97 -5.26
CA PRO A 161 17.77 5.04 -6.25
C PRO A 161 17.11 4.67 -7.59
N ASN A 162 16.90 3.38 -7.84
CA ASN A 162 16.18 2.79 -8.96
C ASN A 162 14.67 2.57 -8.68
N ALA A 163 14.17 3.07 -7.54
CA ALA A 163 12.75 3.00 -7.23
C ALA A 163 12.03 4.27 -7.69
N GLU A 164 10.80 4.09 -8.13
CA GLU A 164 9.87 5.14 -8.48
C GLU A 164 8.51 4.86 -7.86
N ILE A 165 7.74 5.91 -7.60
CA ILE A 165 6.37 5.79 -7.10
C ILE A 165 5.45 5.79 -8.31
N VAL A 166 4.52 4.85 -8.35
CA VAL A 166 3.47 4.79 -9.37
C VAL A 166 2.56 6.01 -9.28
N ASP A 167 2.08 6.51 -10.41
CA ASP A 167 1.08 7.58 -10.44
C ASP A 167 -0.22 7.18 -9.75
N ASN A 168 -0.74 8.05 -8.87
CA ASN A 168 -1.92 7.78 -8.04
C ASN A 168 -1.85 6.42 -7.32
N PRO A 169 -0.78 6.15 -6.54
CA PRO A 169 -0.47 4.80 -6.06
C PRO A 169 -1.57 4.19 -5.18
N PHE A 170 -2.39 5.04 -4.53
CA PHE A 170 -3.56 4.61 -3.77
C PHE A 170 -4.67 4.01 -4.65
N PHE A 171 -4.85 4.52 -5.88
CA PHE A 171 -5.91 4.10 -6.81
C PHE A 171 -5.38 3.35 -8.03
N ALA A 172 -4.07 3.19 -8.17
CA ALA A 172 -3.43 2.70 -9.39
C ALA A 172 -3.98 1.33 -9.83
N ASN A 173 -4.04 0.36 -8.92
CA ASN A 173 -4.65 -0.95 -9.18
C ASN A 173 -6.10 -0.85 -9.66
N ALA A 174 -6.94 -0.06 -8.96
CA ALA A 174 -8.35 0.11 -9.32
C ALA A 174 -8.53 0.75 -10.70
N ILE A 175 -7.69 1.74 -11.05
CA ILE A 175 -7.70 2.39 -12.36
C ILE A 175 -7.27 1.40 -13.45
N GLY A 176 -6.23 0.61 -13.23
CA GLY A 176 -5.79 -0.42 -14.18
C GLY A 176 -6.84 -1.50 -14.39
N PHE A 177 -7.41 -2.05 -13.32
CA PHE A 177 -8.44 -3.08 -13.43
C PHE A 177 -9.73 -2.57 -14.06
N LYS A 178 -10.09 -1.30 -13.86
CA LYS A 178 -11.18 -0.66 -14.61
C LYS A 178 -10.91 -0.72 -16.12
N LYS A 179 -9.72 -0.31 -16.58
CA LYS A 179 -9.36 -0.36 -18.01
C LYS A 179 -9.45 -1.77 -18.58
N VAL A 180 -8.99 -2.77 -17.83
CA VAL A 180 -9.10 -4.18 -18.21
C VAL A 180 -10.56 -4.60 -18.34
N GLY A 181 -11.40 -4.30 -17.34
CA GLY A 181 -12.82 -4.59 -17.40
C GLY A 181 -13.52 -3.93 -18.59
N GLU A 182 -13.22 -2.65 -18.85
CA GLU A 182 -13.72 -1.93 -20.02
C GLU A 182 -13.31 -2.63 -21.32
N SER A 183 -12.09 -3.14 -21.44
CA SER A 183 -11.63 -3.86 -22.64
C SER A 183 -12.30 -5.23 -22.87
N ILE A 184 -12.91 -5.82 -21.83
CA ILE A 184 -13.56 -7.13 -21.90
C ILE A 184 -15.07 -6.99 -22.12
N TRP A 185 -15.69 -5.95 -21.56
CA TRP A 185 -17.15 -5.84 -21.46
C TRP A 185 -17.78 -4.61 -22.14
N LEU A 186 -16.99 -3.63 -22.63
CA LEU A 186 -17.48 -2.49 -23.41
C LEU A 186 -17.01 -2.56 -24.86
#